data_AF-A0A350CBW8-F1
#
_entry.id   AF-A0A350CBW8-F1
#
_cell.length_a   1.000
_cell.length_b   1.000
_cell.length_c   1.000
_cell.angle_alpha   90.00
_cell.angle_beta   90.00
_cell.angle_gamma   90.00
#
_symmetry.space_group_name_H-M   'P 1'
#
loop_
_entity.id
_entity.type
_entity.pdbx_description
1 polymer ?
#
loop_
_entity_poly.entity_id
_entity_poly.type
_entity_poly.pdbx_seq_one_letter_code
_entity_poly.pdbx_strand_id
1 'polypeptide(L)'
;DRQAKLNSIPAALGIPAALRIAFVSHLLTILMLVLLWKTAALGPLFLTGIVLIGLLLLYEHWLVRPDDLTRVNIAFFNVNAIISFGILLLGCLDIWIF
;
A
#
# COMPACT_ATOMS: atom_id res chain seq x y z
N ASP A 1 5.25 6.71 -20.16
CA ASP A 1 3.90 7.30 -20.36
C ASP A 1 3.82 8.37 -21.44
N ARG A 2 4.52 9.50 -21.36
CA ARG A 2 4.42 10.58 -22.38
C ARG A 2 4.78 10.15 -23.81
N GLN A 3 5.84 9.36 -23.99
CA GLN A 3 6.20 8.82 -25.32
C GLN A 3 5.22 7.74 -25.82
N ALA A 4 4.52 7.06 -24.89
CA ALA A 4 3.55 6.00 -25.20
C ALA A 4 2.09 6.52 -25.22
N LYS A 5 1.86 7.83 -25.09
CA LYS A 5 0.52 8.48 -24.98
C LYS A 5 -0.39 7.86 -23.92
N LEU A 6 0.17 7.34 -22.83
CA LEU A 6 -0.61 6.77 -21.72
C LEU A 6 -1.09 7.88 -20.79
N ASN A 7 -2.38 7.84 -20.43
CA ASN A 7 -2.99 8.76 -19.47
C ASN A 7 -2.73 8.27 -18.05
N SER A 8 -1.63 8.72 -17.44
CA SER A 8 -1.27 8.41 -16.05
C SER A 8 -1.19 9.67 -15.19
N ILE A 9 -1.38 9.51 -13.87
CA ILE A 9 -1.25 10.60 -12.90
C ILE A 9 0.14 11.26 -12.98
N PRO A 10 1.27 10.52 -13.03
CA PRO A 10 2.59 11.13 -13.24
C PRO A 10 2.71 11.90 -14.56
N ALA A 11 2.07 11.43 -15.64
CA ALA A 11 2.14 12.11 -16.94
C ALA A 11 1.34 13.43 -16.97
N ALA A 12 0.22 13.47 -16.24
CA ALA A 12 -0.68 14.61 -16.14
C ALA A 12 -0.22 15.67 -15.11
N LEU A 13 0.23 15.23 -13.92
CA LEU A 13 0.50 16.10 -12.78
C LEU A 13 1.98 16.17 -12.38
N GLY A 14 2.83 15.35 -13.00
CA GLY A 14 4.24 15.20 -12.64
C GLY A 14 4.48 14.21 -11.49
N ILE A 15 5.72 13.74 -11.38
CA ILE A 15 6.13 12.71 -10.41
C ILE A 15 5.89 13.17 -8.94
N PRO A 16 6.29 14.38 -8.51
CA PRO A 16 6.12 14.78 -7.10
C PRO A 16 4.66 14.81 -6.66
N ALA A 17 3.76 15.31 -7.52
CA ALA A 17 2.32 15.33 -7.24
C ALA A 17 1.73 13.92 -7.23
N ALA A 18 2.13 13.06 -8.17
CA ALA A 18 1.69 11.67 -8.20
C ALA A 18 2.10 10.90 -6.93
N LEU A 19 3.32 11.10 -6.44
CA LEU A 19 3.78 10.46 -5.19
C LEU A 19 3.01 10.96 -3.96
N ARG A 20 2.61 12.23 -3.92
CA ARG A 20 1.72 12.75 -2.86
C ARG A 20 0.34 12.12 -2.92
N ILE A 21 -0.23 11.97 -4.11
CA ILE A 21 -1.52 11.30 -4.30
C ILE A 21 -1.43 9.83 -3.85
N ALA A 22 -0.35 9.13 -4.22
CA ALA A 22 -0.10 7.77 -3.76
C ALA A 22 -0.03 7.68 -2.22
N PHE A 23 0.66 8.62 -1.58
CA PHE A 23 0.75 8.68 -0.11
C PHE A 23 -0.61 8.86 0.56
N VAL A 24 -1.44 9.77 0.05
CA VAL A 24 -2.80 9.97 0.57
C VAL A 24 -3.66 8.72 0.35
N SER A 25 -3.51 8.06 -0.81
CA SER A 25 -4.22 6.80 -1.08
C SER A 25 -3.81 5.69 -0.10
N HIS A 26 -2.53 5.58 0.24
CA HIS A 26 -2.05 4.59 1.23
C HIS A 26 -2.54 4.89 2.64
N LEU A 27 -2.59 6.16 3.04
CA LEU A 27 -3.21 6.54 4.31
C LEU A 27 -4.69 6.14 4.36
N LEU A 28 -5.41 6.35 3.25
CA LEU A 28 -6.81 5.93 3.13
C LEU A 28 -6.93 4.41 3.20
N THR A 29 -6.03 3.64 2.58
CA THR A 29 -6.00 2.17 2.69
C THR A 29 -5.87 1.74 4.16
N ILE A 30 -4.95 2.32 4.93
CA ILE A 30 -4.80 1.99 6.36
C ILE A 30 -6.08 2.32 7.13
N LEU A 31 -6.70 3.48 6.87
CA LEU A 31 -7.98 3.84 7.48
C LEU A 31 -9.07 2.81 7.16
N MET A 32 -9.18 2.38 5.90
CA MET A 32 -10.15 1.38 5.46
C MET A 32 -9.88 0.00 6.07
N LEU A 33 -8.62 -0.40 6.25
CA LEU A 33 -8.27 -1.65 6.93
C LEU A 33 -8.63 -1.61 8.42
N VAL A 34 -8.43 -0.49 9.10
CA VAL A 34 -8.87 -0.31 10.50
C VAL A 34 -10.40 -0.34 10.59
N LEU A 35 -11.09 0.27 9.62
CA LEU A 35 -12.54 0.21 9.56
C LEU A 35 -13.02 -1.23 9.35
N LEU A 36 -12.40 -1.96 8.42
CA LEU A 36 -12.68 -3.37 8.17
C LEU A 36 -12.47 -4.22 9.43
N TRP A 37 -11.36 -4.04 10.13
CA TRP A 37 -11.08 -4.72 11.40
C TRP A 37 -12.23 -4.56 12.40
N LYS A 38 -12.76 -3.34 12.53
CA LYS A 38 -13.89 -3.04 13.42
C LYS A 38 -15.22 -3.59 12.90
N THR A 39 -15.55 -3.38 11.63
CA THR A 39 -16.87 -3.74 11.09
C THR A 39 -17.05 -5.23 10.86
N ALA A 40 -15.96 -5.95 10.57
CA ALA A 40 -15.95 -7.40 10.44
C ALA A 40 -15.63 -8.13 11.75
N ALA A 41 -15.47 -7.39 12.87
CA ALA A 41 -15.14 -7.92 14.19
C ALA A 41 -13.91 -8.86 14.18
N LEU A 42 -12.89 -8.50 13.40
CA LEU A 42 -11.66 -9.27 13.29
C LEU A 42 -10.85 -9.19 14.60
N GLY A 43 -10.11 -10.24 14.86
CA GLY A 43 -9.28 -10.42 16.03
C GLY A 43 -7.99 -9.59 16.02
N PRO A 44 -7.16 -9.75 17.07
CA PRO A 44 -5.91 -9.02 17.22
C PRO A 44 -4.86 -9.40 16.18
N LEU A 45 -4.94 -10.59 15.57
CA LEU A 45 -3.96 -11.01 14.57
C LEU A 45 -4.09 -10.13 13.32
N PHE A 46 -5.31 -9.86 12.85
CA PHE A 46 -5.52 -8.92 11.76
C PHE A 46 -5.05 -7.50 12.11
N LEU A 47 -5.30 -7.03 13.35
CA LEU A 47 -4.83 -5.73 13.82
C LEU A 47 -3.30 -5.61 13.76
N THR A 48 -2.56 -6.64 14.18
CA THR A 48 -1.09 -6.64 14.04
C THR A 48 -0.66 -6.60 12.57
N GLY A 49 -1.40 -7.26 11.69
CA GLY A 49 -1.22 -7.18 10.24
C GLY A 49 -1.31 -5.76 9.71
N ILE A 50 -2.33 -5.00 10.14
CA ILE A 50 -2.49 -3.59 9.75
C ILE A 50 -1.25 -2.77 10.11
N VAL A 51 -0.68 -2.99 11.31
CA VAL A 51 0.55 -2.30 11.74
C VAL A 51 1.73 -2.66 10.84
N LEU A 52 1.93 -3.95 10.55
CA LEU A 52 3.01 -4.42 9.68
C LEU A 52 2.88 -3.87 8.24
N ILE A 53 1.66 -3.86 7.71
CA ILE A 53 1.35 -3.29 6.39
C ILE A 53 1.64 -1.79 6.38
N GLY A 54 1.27 -1.06 7.43
CA GLY A 54 1.59 0.36 7.58
C GLY A 54 3.10 0.63 7.52
N LEU A 55 3.90 -0.21 8.18
CA LEU A 55 5.36 -0.13 8.12
C LEU A 55 5.90 -0.43 6.71
N LEU A 56 5.34 -1.41 6.00
CA LEU A 56 5.71 -1.73 4.62
C LEU A 56 5.36 -0.59 3.65
N LEU A 57 4.21 0.06 3.82
CA LEU A 57 3.84 1.23 3.01
C LEU A 57 4.76 2.43 3.27
N LEU A 58 5.18 2.64 4.53
CA LEU A 58 6.20 3.65 4.85
C LEU A 58 7.53 3.32 4.19
N TYR A 59 7.94 2.05 4.22
CA TYR A 59 9.14 1.58 3.52
C TYR A 59 9.04 1.80 2.00
N GLU A 60 7.88 1.54 1.40
CA GLU A 60 7.63 1.78 -0.03
C GLU A 60 7.84 3.26 -0.41
N HIS A 61 7.28 4.18 0.38
CA HIS A 61 7.46 5.62 0.17
C HIS A 61 8.88 6.10 0.42
N TRP A 62 9.61 5.45 1.33
CA TRP A 62 11.03 5.76 1.53
C TRP A 62 11.90 5.28 0.35
N LEU A 63 11.52 4.15 -0.25
CA LEU A 63 12.19 3.52 -1.38
C LEU A 63 11.97 4.28 -2.70
N VAL A 64 10.79 4.86 -2.90
CA VAL A 64 10.42 5.62 -4.10
C VAL A 64 10.46 7.10 -3.82
N ARG A 65 11.45 7.80 -4.38
CA ARG A 65 11.62 9.24 -4.20
C ARG A 65 11.39 9.98 -5.51
N PRO A 66 10.95 11.25 -5.48
CA PRO A 66 10.72 12.02 -6.71
C PRO A 66 11.96 12.11 -7.59
N ASP A 67 13.14 12.14 -6.97
CA ASP A 67 14.44 12.30 -7.62
C ASP A 67 15.09 10.97 -8.04
N ASP A 68 14.59 9.84 -7.53
CA ASP A 68 15.10 8.50 -7.84
C ASP A 68 13.97 7.47 -7.88
N LEU A 69 13.57 7.13 -9.11
CA LEU A 69 12.55 6.11 -9.40
C LEU A 69 13.16 4.76 -9.80
N THR A 70 14.48 4.56 -9.68
CA THR A 70 15.14 3.30 -10.10
C THR A 70 14.57 2.08 -9.39
N ARG A 71 14.03 2.26 -8.18
CA ARG A 71 13.46 1.21 -7.33
C ARG A 71 11.93 1.14 -7.36
N VAL A 72 11.27 1.89 -8.26
CA VAL A 72 9.80 1.92 -8.35
C VAL A 72 9.20 0.55 -8.65
N ASN A 73 9.88 -0.28 -9.44
CA ASN A 73 9.44 -1.65 -9.72
C ASN A 73 9.48 -2.55 -8.48
N ILE A 74 10.44 -2.35 -7.57
CA ILE A 74 10.53 -3.10 -6.32
C ILE A 74 9.36 -2.72 -5.41
N ALA A 75 9.06 -1.43 -5.31
CA ALA A 75 7.87 -0.94 -4.60
C ALA A 75 6.57 -1.51 -5.19
N PHE A 76 6.37 -1.37 -6.50
CA PHE A 76 5.13 -1.77 -7.15
C PHE A 76 4.91 -3.29 -7.22
N PHE A 77 5.94 -4.09 -7.49
CA PHE A 77 5.76 -5.55 -7.59
C PHE A 77 6.04 -6.28 -6.29
N ASN A 78 7.18 -6.02 -5.63
CA ASN A 78 7.59 -6.84 -4.50
C ASN A 78 6.92 -6.42 -3.20
N VAL A 79 6.98 -5.13 -2.86
CA VAL A 79 6.41 -4.64 -1.59
C VAL A 79 4.89 -4.82 -1.60
N ASN A 80 4.22 -4.43 -2.69
CA ASN A 80 2.77 -4.63 -2.82
C ASN A 80 2.34 -6.09 -2.89
N ALA A 81 3.15 -7.00 -3.47
CA ALA A 81 2.86 -8.44 -3.37
C ALA A 81 2.90 -8.92 -1.91
N ILE A 82 3.92 -8.52 -1.15
CA ILE A 82 4.03 -8.87 0.29
C ILE A 82 2.83 -8.31 1.06
N ILE A 83 2.42 -7.07 0.80
CA ILE A 83 1.24 -6.46 1.43
C ILE A 83 -0.03 -7.25 1.09
N SER A 84 -0.25 -7.57 -0.19
CA SER A 84 -1.46 -8.25 -0.66
C SER A 84 -1.60 -9.64 -0.07
N PHE A 85 -0.51 -10.43 -0.11
CA PHE A 85 -0.50 -11.76 0.50
C PHE A 85 -0.55 -11.69 2.03
N GLY A 86 0.08 -10.68 2.64
CA GLY A 86 0.02 -10.45 4.08
C GLY A 86 -1.40 -10.18 4.58
N ILE A 87 -2.15 -9.31 3.89
CA ILE A 87 -3.57 -9.06 4.19
C ILE A 87 -4.38 -10.35 4.09
N LEU A 88 -4.21 -11.09 2.99
CA LEU A 88 -4.94 -12.34 2.75
C LEU A 88 -4.65 -13.38 3.85
N LEU A 89 -3.36 -13.67 4.10
CA LEU A 89 -2.95 -14.69 5.05
C LEU A 89 -3.37 -14.33 6.47
N LEU A 90 -3.10 -13.10 6.92
CA LEU A 90 -3.43 -12.70 8.29
C LEU A 90 -4.95 -12.62 8.49
N GLY A 91 -5.71 -12.18 7.48
CA GLY A 91 -7.18 -12.20 7.52
C GLY A 91 -7.74 -13.62 7.62
N CYS A 92 -7.29 -14.54 6.76
CA CYS A 92 -7.74 -15.93 6.81
C CYS A 92 -7.35 -16.62 8.13
N LEU A 93 -6.13 -16.39 8.61
CA LEU A 93 -5.67 -16.97 9.88
C LEU A 93 -6.44 -16.40 11.07
N ASP A 94 -6.73 -15.10 11.06
CA ASP A 94 -7.48 -14.45 12.13
C ASP A 94 -8.91 -15.02 12.22
N ILE A 95 -9.62 -15.13 11.09
CA ILE A 95 -10.95 -15.77 11.00
C ILE A 95 -10.92 -17.26 11.39
N TRP A 96 -9.81 -17.94 11.14
CA TRP A 96 -9.69 -19.36 11.48
C TRP A 96 -9.43 -19.59 12.98
N ILE A 97 -8.79 -18.62 13.65
CA ILE A 97 -8.37 -18.74 15.06
C ILE A 97 -9.38 -18.07 16.02
N PHE A 98 -10.00 -16.96 15.62
CA PHE A 98 -10.89 -16.11 16.43
C PHE A 98 -12.30 -16.10 15.87
#